data_AF-A0A7V1BV95-F1
#
_entry.id   AF-A0A7V1BV95-F1
#
_cell.length_a   1.000
_cell.length_b   1.000
_cell.length_c   1.000
_cell.angle_alpha   90.00
_cell.angle_beta   90.00
_cell.angle_gamma   90.00
#
_symmetry.space_group_name_H-M   'P 1'
#
loop_
_entity.id
_entity.type
_entity.pdbx_description
1 polymer ?
#
loop_
_entity_poly.entity_id
_entity_poly.type
_entity_poly.pdbx_seq_one_letter_code
_entity_poly.pdbx_strand_id
1 'polypeptide(L)'
;AVEVVDECLGRITGKVMELGGVCLVTADHGNAEVMRAESGGPDTAHTSDRVPFIITMQCRLASDYFLADIAPTVLELLQLPVPAEMTGRCIIRDR
;
A
#
# COMPACT_ATOMS: atom_id res chain seq x y z
N ALA A 1 -2.86 -8.73 -16.90
CA ALA A 1 -3.40 -8.67 -15.52
C ALA A 1 -3.06 -7.32 -14.89
N VAL A 2 -1.78 -7.02 -14.67
CA VAL A 2 -1.32 -5.76 -14.03
C VAL A 2 -1.85 -4.51 -14.73
N GLU A 3 -1.81 -4.43 -16.07
CA GLU A 3 -2.31 -3.27 -16.83
C GLU A 3 -3.80 -2.99 -16.62
N VAL A 4 -4.62 -4.04 -16.48
CA VAL A 4 -6.07 -3.88 -16.23
C VAL A 4 -6.30 -3.40 -14.80
N VAL A 5 -5.50 -3.88 -13.84
CA VAL A 5 -5.54 -3.39 -12.45
C VAL A 5 -5.11 -1.92 -12.39
N ASP A 6 -4.10 -1.52 -13.15
CA ASP A 6 -3.64 -0.13 -13.26
C ASP A 6 -4.75 0.80 -13.80
N GLU A 7 -5.43 0.41 -14.88
CA GLU A 7 -6.57 1.17 -15.42
C GLU A 7 -7.69 1.33 -14.37
N CYS A 8 -8.06 0.25 -13.69
CA CYS A 8 -9.06 0.28 -12.62
C CYS A 8 -8.62 1.15 -11.44
N LEU A 9 -7.35 1.06 -11.03
CA LEU A 9 -6.78 1.84 -9.94
C LEU A 9 -6.82 3.34 -10.26
N GLY A 10 -6.47 3.74 -11.49
CA GLY A 10 -6.57 5.12 -11.94
C GLY A 10 -7.99 5.68 -11.85
N ARG A 11 -9.00 4.88 -12.24
CA ARG A 11 -10.42 5.26 -12.13
C ARG A 11 -10.86 5.47 -10.68
N ILE A 12 -10.46 4.58 -9.78
CA ILE A 12 -10.83 4.63 -8.35
C ILE A 12 -10.14 5.82 -7.67
N THR A 13 -8.81 5.91 -7.78
CA THR A 13 -8.02 6.97 -7.15
C THR A 13 -8.43 8.34 -7.66
N GLY A 14 -8.65 8.49 -8.97
CA GLY A 14 -9.18 9.71 -9.57
C GLY A 14 -10.52 10.12 -8.95
N LYS A 15 -11.46 9.18 -8.80
CA LYS A 15 -12.77 9.52 -8.23
C LYS A 15 -12.71 9.87 -6.73
N VAL A 16 -11.90 9.15 -5.95
CA VAL A 16 -11.74 9.44 -4.52
C VAL A 16 -11.13 10.81 -4.31
N MET A 17 -10.09 11.16 -5.08
CA MET A 17 -9.45 12.48 -5.01
C MET A 17 -10.38 13.61 -5.45
N GLU A 18 -11.21 13.41 -6.48
CA GLU A 18 -12.24 14.38 -6.90
C GLU A 18 -13.23 14.69 -5.77
N LEU A 19 -13.55 13.70 -4.93
CA LEU A 19 -14.43 13.86 -3.77
C LEU A 19 -13.71 14.41 -2.53
N GLY A 20 -12.44 14.78 -2.64
CA GLY A 20 -11.62 15.27 -1.53
C GLY A 20 -11.13 14.18 -0.56
N GLY A 21 -11.19 12.91 -0.97
CA GLY A 21 -10.68 11.79 -0.21
C GLY A 21 -9.18 11.52 -0.45
N VAL A 22 -8.63 10.58 0.32
CA VAL A 22 -7.24 10.11 0.21
C VAL A 22 -7.23 8.61 -0.03
N CYS A 23 -6.40 8.14 -0.96
CA CYS A 23 -6.15 6.72 -1.19
C CYS A 23 -4.80 6.31 -0.60
N LEU A 24 -4.80 5.14 0.04
CA LEU A 24 -3.59 4.38 0.37
C LEU A 24 -3.53 3.20 -0.60
N VAL A 25 -2.50 3.15 -1.42
CA VAL A 25 -2.29 2.09 -2.41
C VAL A 25 -1.10 1.25 -1.99
N THR A 26 -1.32 -0.06 -1.85
CA THR A 26 -0.30 -1.02 -1.41
C THR A 26 -0.66 -2.44 -1.87
N ALA A 27 0.15 -3.42 -1.49
CA ALA A 27 -0.10 -4.85 -1.71
C ALA A 27 0.11 -5.61 -0.39
N ASP A 28 -0.42 -6.83 -0.31
CA ASP A 28 -0.24 -7.73 0.83
C ASP A 28 1.05 -8.54 0.74
N HIS A 29 1.48 -8.88 -0.48
CA HIS A 29 2.75 -9.53 -0.76
C HIS A 29 3.17 -9.34 -2.23
N GLY A 30 4.34 -9.86 -2.60
CA GLY A 30 4.81 -9.95 -3.98
C GLY A 30 4.38 -11.25 -4.68
N ASN A 31 4.32 -11.22 -6.01
CA ASN A 31 4.11 -12.37 -6.89
C ASN A 31 4.44 -11.98 -8.35
N ALA A 32 3.68 -11.03 -8.90
CA ALA A 32 3.66 -10.72 -10.33
C ALA A 32 4.97 -10.14 -10.89
N GLU A 33 5.85 -9.65 -10.00
CA GLU A 33 7.18 -9.15 -10.32
C GLU A 33 8.18 -10.25 -10.69
N VAL A 34 7.95 -11.50 -10.26
CA VAL A 34 8.75 -12.67 -10.65
C VAL A 34 7.83 -13.80 -11.12
N MET A 35 7.63 -13.88 -12.44
CA MET A 35 6.79 -14.92 -13.07
C MET A 35 7.60 -16.08 -13.67
N ARG A 36 8.93 -16.00 -13.64
CA ARG A 36 9.85 -17.00 -14.18
C ARG A 36 11.00 -17.21 -13.21
N ALA A 37 11.28 -18.47 -12.90
CA ALA A 37 12.45 -18.84 -12.11
C ALA A 37 13.74 -18.57 -12.88
N GLU A 38 14.86 -18.42 -12.18
CA GLU A 38 16.19 -18.24 -12.81
C GLU A 38 16.56 -19.39 -13.77
N SER A 39 16.02 -20.59 -13.53
CA SER A 39 16.18 -21.76 -14.40
C SER A 39 15.34 -21.71 -15.69
N GLY A 40 14.48 -20.70 -15.86
CA GLY A 40 13.67 -20.44 -17.05
C GLY A 40 12.24 -20.99 -17.02
N GLY A 41 11.90 -21.81 -16.02
CA GLY A 41 10.55 -22.34 -15.80
C GLY A 41 9.56 -21.31 -15.26
N PRO A 42 8.25 -21.62 -15.24
CA PRO A 42 7.26 -20.78 -14.58
C PRO A 42 7.53 -20.72 -13.07
N ASP A 43 7.40 -19.53 -12.49
CA ASP A 43 7.31 -19.34 -11.04
C ASP A 43 5.87 -19.05 -10.68
N THR A 44 5.35 -19.75 -9.67
CA THR A 44 3.97 -19.63 -9.19
C THR A 44 3.89 -19.31 -7.70
N ALA A 45 5.02 -19.09 -7.05
CA ALA A 45 5.08 -18.78 -5.62
C ALA A 45 4.93 -17.27 -5.37
N HIS A 46 4.75 -16.90 -4.10
CA HIS A 46 4.92 -15.51 -3.66
C HIS A 46 6.40 -15.17 -3.56
N THR A 47 6.74 -13.88 -3.62
CA THR A 47 8.08 -13.39 -3.29
C THR A 47 8.11 -12.79 -1.89
N SER A 48 9.32 -12.47 -1.41
CA SER A 48 9.55 -11.72 -0.17
C SER A 48 9.96 -10.26 -0.44
N ASP A 49 9.73 -9.77 -1.65
CA ASP A 49 10.05 -8.39 -2.02
C ASP A 49 9.16 -7.41 -1.26
N ARG A 50 9.67 -6.18 -1.07
CA ARG A 50 8.88 -5.11 -0.42
C ARG A 50 7.71 -4.70 -1.31
N VAL A 51 6.55 -4.53 -0.69
CA VAL A 51 5.36 -3.99 -1.35
C VAL A 51 5.42 -2.45 -1.43
N PRO A 52 4.84 -1.83 -2.47
CA PRO A 52 4.72 -0.38 -2.53
C PRO A 52 3.78 0.14 -1.45
N PHE A 53 3.97 1.37 -1.00
CA PHE A 53 3.01 2.10 -0.18
C PHE A 53 2.95 3.56 -0.65
N ILE A 54 1.80 3.95 -1.21
CA ILE A 54 1.57 5.26 -1.82
C ILE A 54 0.39 5.91 -1.12
N ILE A 55 0.51 7.20 -0.78
CA ILE A 55 -0.59 8.02 -0.28
C ILE A 55 -0.86 9.14 -1.28
N THR A 56 -2.11 9.36 -1.68
CA THR A 56 -2.51 10.44 -2.62
C THR A 56 -2.61 11.82 -1.94
N MET A 57 -1.72 12.08 -0.97
CA MET A 57 -1.62 13.31 -0.20
C MET A 57 -0.14 13.64 -0.02
N GLN A 58 0.20 14.93 -0.07
CA GLN A 58 1.56 15.38 0.26
C GLN A 58 1.86 15.08 1.73
N CYS A 59 2.89 14.28 1.98
CA CYS A 59 3.37 13.92 3.31
C CYS A 59 4.76 13.29 3.19
N ARG A 60 5.50 13.18 4.30
CA ARG A 60 6.65 12.26 4.34
C ARG A 60 6.29 10.98 5.07
N LEU A 61 6.80 9.89 4.53
CA LEU A 61 6.61 8.55 5.04
C LEU A 61 7.87 8.07 5.77
N ALA A 62 7.67 7.27 6.80
CA ALA A 62 8.74 6.45 7.36
C ALA A 62 9.32 5.53 6.27
N SER A 63 10.62 5.24 6.33
CA SER A 63 11.25 4.26 5.44
C SER A 63 11.23 2.83 6.00
N ASP A 64 10.94 2.72 7.30
CA ASP A 64 10.98 1.52 8.12
C ASP A 64 9.59 1.11 8.61
N TYR A 65 8.66 0.89 7.67
CA TYR A 65 7.30 0.44 7.97
C TYR A 65 7.05 -1.02 7.62
N PHE A 66 5.99 -1.58 8.20
CA PHE A 66 5.48 -2.93 8.02
C PHE A 66 3.99 -2.90 7.66
N LEU A 67 3.43 -4.04 7.24
CA LEU A 67 2.00 -4.14 6.93
C LEU A 67 1.10 -3.80 8.14
N ALA A 68 1.55 -4.11 9.36
CA ALA A 68 0.84 -3.77 10.60
C ALA A 68 0.68 -2.26 10.82
N ASP A 69 1.47 -1.44 10.14
CA ASP A 69 1.47 0.03 10.26
C ASP A 69 0.40 0.70 9.38
N ILE A 70 -0.20 -0.04 8.44
CA ILE A 70 -1.22 0.49 7.51
C ILE A 70 -2.49 0.89 8.27
N ALA A 71 -3.01 0.03 9.14
CA ALA A 71 -4.26 0.31 9.86
C ALA A 71 -4.15 1.51 10.83
N PRO A 72 -3.09 1.64 11.66
CA PRO A 72 -2.84 2.87 12.43
C PRO A 72 -2.75 4.12 11.55
N THR A 73 -2.16 4.03 10.36
CA THR A 73 -2.08 5.15 9.40
C THR A 73 -3.46 5.56 8.87
N VAL A 74 -4.34 4.58 8.61
CA VAL A 74 -5.73 4.86 8.21
C VAL A 74 -6.48 5.58 9.34
N LEU A 75 -6.35 5.13 10.59
CA LEU A 75 -7.01 5.77 11.73
C LEU A 75 -6.53 7.22 11.95
N GLU A 76 -5.23 7.46 11.78
CA GLU A 76 -4.64 8.81 11.83
C GLU A 76 -5.23 9.75 10.76
N LEU A 77 -5.45 9.26 9.53
CA LEU A 77 -6.08 10.04 8.46
C LEU A 77 -7.56 10.31 8.72
N LEU A 78 -8.26 9.34 9.34
CA LEU A 78 -9.66 9.48 9.75
C LEU A 78 -9.85 10.28 11.05
N GLN A 79 -8.76 10.71 11.70
CA GLN A 79 -8.78 11.39 13.00
C GLN A 79 -9.47 10.55 14.09
N LEU A 80 -9.23 9.24 14.06
CA LEU A 80 -9.76 8.28 15.03
C LEU A 80 -8.65 7.80 15.98
N PRO A 81 -8.98 7.48 17.24
CA PRO A 81 -7.99 6.95 18.17
C PRO A 81 -7.48 5.57 17.72
N VAL A 82 -6.18 5.34 17.86
CA VAL A 82 -5.57 4.02 17.66
C VAL A 82 -5.73 3.20 18.95
N PRO A 83 -6.36 2.02 18.91
CA PRO A 83 -6.55 1.19 20.09
C PRO A 83 -5.20 0.58 20.56
N ALA A 84 -5.10 0.25 21.84
CA ALA A 84 -3.85 -0.23 22.45
C ALA A 84 -3.38 -1.59 21.90
N GLU A 85 -4.31 -2.39 21.36
CA GLU A 85 -4.04 -3.68 20.72
C GLU A 85 -3.32 -3.53 19.37
N MET A 86 -3.43 -2.37 18.71
CA MET A 86 -2.69 -2.08 17.49
C MET A 86 -1.28 -1.62 17.83
N THR A 87 -0.33 -2.55 17.81
CA THR A 87 1.09 -2.26 18.12
C THR A 87 1.87 -1.64 16.95
N GLY A 88 1.27 -1.59 15.76
CA GLY A 88 1.80 -0.87 14.61
C GLY A 88 1.81 0.65 14.85
N ARG A 89 2.51 1.37 13.99
CA ARG A 89 2.72 2.83 14.12
C ARG A 89 2.24 3.53 12.87
N CYS A 90 1.82 4.78 12.99
CA CYS A 90 1.52 5.58 11.81
C CYS A 90 2.79 5.76 10.95
N ILE A 91 2.66 5.54 9.64
CA ILE A 91 3.73 5.66 8.66
C ILE A 91 4.03 7.14 8.34
N ILE A 92 3.03 8.03 8.48
CA ILE A 92 3.17 9.46 8.19
C ILE A 92 4.00 10.14 9.29
N ARG A 93 5.04 10.90 8.91
CA ARG A 93 5.94 11.61 9.83
C ARG A 93 5.60 13.09 9.98
N ASP A 94 5.39 13.78 8.86
CA ASP A 94 4.97 15.19 8.77
C ASP A 94 4.00 15.36 7.58
N ARG A 95 3.10 16.35 7.70
CA ARG A 95 2.12 16.76 6.68
C ARG A 95 2.48 18.15 6.18
#